data_AF-A0A5N6SCY7-F1
#
_entry.id   AF-A0A5N6SCY7-F1
#
_cell.length_a   1.000
_cell.length_b   1.000
_cell.length_c   1.000
_cell.angle_alpha   90.00
_cell.angle_beta   90.00
_cell.angle_gamma   90.00
#
_symmetry.space_group_name_H-M   'P 1'
#
loop_
_entity.id
_entity.type
_entity.pdbx_description
1 polymer ?
#
loop_
_entity_poly.entity_id
_entity_poly.type
_entity_poly.pdbx_seq_one_letter_code
_entity_poly.pdbx_strand_id
1 'polypeptide(L)'
;MYWPLLVFSSLLVAFAASQSNDTIAAKRGVSAFPGERKYMLDQCHGLEIMGARAQRGQTRPPSQSLAFDCKNPDKKGQVQTGALCLNKCLGWNERTHQFTAQKSGYGLAEWNGNCWDCRFERKEKGDNLFCYCANVPEPKPHRDFATAINMGLRTFNLDGVVELGNGGVLRCHGEYGLC
;
A
#
# COMPACT_ATOMS: atom_id res chain seq x y z
N MET A 1 68.06 -18.01 -28.61
CA MET A 1 67.06 -16.94 -28.78
C MET A 1 65.69 -17.56 -28.52
N TYR A 2 65.16 -17.42 -27.30
CA TYR A 2 63.80 -17.85 -26.99
C TYR A 2 63.15 -16.83 -26.05
N TRP A 3 61.96 -16.43 -26.45
CA TRP A 3 61.15 -15.29 -26.04
C TRP A 3 60.14 -15.78 -24.98
N PRO A 4 59.92 -15.12 -23.83
CA PRO A 4 58.77 -15.46 -23.01
C PRO A 4 57.57 -14.67 -23.53
N LEU A 5 56.59 -15.40 -24.07
CA LEU A 5 55.25 -14.91 -24.38
C LEU A 5 54.49 -14.64 -23.07
N LEU A 6 54.24 -13.36 -22.80
CA LEU A 6 53.26 -12.91 -21.82
C LEU A 6 51.86 -13.21 -22.36
N VAL A 7 51.18 -14.22 -21.81
CA VAL A 7 49.75 -14.46 -22.04
C VAL A 7 48.98 -13.65 -21.00
N PHE A 8 48.48 -12.47 -21.40
CA PHE A 8 47.50 -11.72 -20.64
C PHE A 8 46.14 -12.42 -20.73
N SER A 9 45.76 -13.14 -19.68
CA SER A 9 44.39 -13.62 -19.51
C SER A 9 43.50 -12.51 -18.96
N SER A 10 42.86 -11.78 -19.87
CA SER A 10 41.81 -10.81 -19.53
C SER A 10 40.52 -11.55 -19.17
N LEU A 11 40.24 -11.67 -17.87
CA LEU A 11 38.94 -12.09 -17.34
C LEU A 11 37.88 -11.03 -17.71
N LEU A 12 37.03 -11.33 -18.69
CA LEU A 12 35.81 -10.58 -18.95
C LEU A 12 34.79 -10.89 -17.84
N VAL A 13 34.68 -10.00 -16.86
CA VAL A 13 33.58 -9.99 -15.91
C VAL A 13 32.33 -9.52 -16.64
N ALA A 14 31.44 -10.44 -16.98
CA ALA A 14 30.09 -10.09 -17.43
C ALA A 14 29.30 -9.53 -16.24
N PHE A 15 29.23 -8.21 -16.13
CA PHE A 15 28.22 -7.55 -15.30
C PHE A 15 26.86 -7.80 -15.96
N ALA A 16 26.13 -8.79 -15.44
CA ALA A 16 24.69 -8.86 -15.66
C ALA A 16 24.06 -7.65 -14.95
N ALA A 17 23.91 -6.56 -15.69
CA ALA A 17 22.99 -5.48 -15.33
C ALA A 17 21.55 -6.02 -15.46
N SER A 18 21.08 -6.71 -14.41
CA SER A 18 19.66 -6.88 -14.18
C SER A 18 19.12 -5.50 -13.84
N GLN A 19 18.55 -4.85 -14.86
CA GLN A 19 17.98 -3.52 -14.78
C GLN A 19 16.95 -3.49 -13.66
N SER A 20 17.25 -2.72 -12.63
CA SER A 20 16.28 -2.18 -11.70
C SER A 20 15.26 -1.39 -12.52
N ASN A 21 14.12 -1.99 -12.84
CA ASN A 21 12.89 -1.22 -13.02
C ASN A 21 12.37 -0.82 -11.63
N ASP A 22 13.23 -0.16 -10.85
CA ASP A 22 12.81 0.66 -9.73
C ASP A 22 12.13 1.86 -10.38
N THR A 23 10.81 1.78 -10.45
CA THR A 23 9.94 2.83 -10.96
C THR A 23 10.32 4.13 -10.26
N ILE A 24 11.03 5.00 -10.99
CA ILE A 24 11.42 6.37 -10.60
C ILE A 24 10.19 7.20 -10.18
N ALA A 25 8.97 6.74 -10.46
CA ALA A 25 7.70 7.30 -10.00
C ALA A 25 7.53 7.30 -8.47
N ALA A 26 8.12 6.35 -7.73
CA ALA A 26 7.89 6.23 -6.29
C ALA A 26 8.53 7.35 -5.44
N LYS A 27 9.49 8.11 -5.98
CA LYS A 27 10.23 9.15 -5.22
C LYS A 27 9.68 10.57 -5.33
N ARG A 28 8.61 10.83 -6.08
CA ARG A 28 8.22 12.22 -6.41
C ARG A 28 6.78 12.63 -6.11
N GLY A 29 5.98 11.87 -5.37
CA GLY A 29 4.60 12.31 -5.05
C GLY A 29 3.78 12.71 -6.29
N VAL A 30 4.19 12.24 -7.47
CA VAL A 30 3.49 12.42 -8.73
C VAL A 30 2.38 11.39 -8.69
N SER A 31 1.15 11.85 -8.92
CA SER A 31 0.01 10.96 -9.12
C SER A 31 0.42 9.85 -10.07
N ALA A 32 0.44 8.59 -9.60
CA ALA A 32 0.48 7.49 -10.53
C ALA A 32 -0.70 7.67 -11.50
N PHE A 33 -0.36 7.46 -12.75
CA PHE A 33 -0.98 8.05 -13.93
C PHE A 33 -2.51 8.17 -13.83
N PRO A 34 -3.12 9.32 -14.21
CA PRO A 34 -4.57 9.58 -14.17
C PRO A 34 -5.52 8.55 -14.82
N GLY A 35 -5.04 7.42 -15.34
CA GLY A 35 -5.84 6.30 -15.83
C GLY A 35 -5.82 5.04 -14.96
N GLU A 36 -4.80 4.83 -14.12
CA GLU A 36 -4.66 3.57 -13.36
C GLU A 36 -5.73 3.41 -12.30
N ARG A 37 -6.08 4.49 -11.59
CA ARG A 37 -7.20 4.46 -10.62
C ARG A 37 -8.51 4.10 -11.31
N LYS A 38 -8.85 4.79 -12.40
CA LYS A 38 -10.10 4.55 -13.12
C LYS A 38 -10.15 3.10 -13.58
N TYR A 39 -9.06 2.62 -14.18
CA TYR A 39 -8.92 1.22 -14.57
C TYR A 39 -9.11 0.25 -13.39
N MET A 40 -8.44 0.48 -12.26
CA MET A 40 -8.63 -0.34 -11.05
C MET A 40 -10.09 -0.32 -10.58
N LEU A 41 -10.73 0.85 -10.50
CA LEU A 41 -12.13 0.97 -10.10
C LEU A 41 -13.08 0.25 -11.08
N ASP A 42 -12.79 0.30 -12.37
CA ASP A 42 -13.59 -0.35 -13.42
C ASP A 42 -13.43 -1.88 -13.42
N GLN A 43 -12.24 -2.38 -13.06
CA GLN A 43 -11.97 -3.81 -12.94
C GLN A 43 -12.40 -4.39 -11.59
N CYS A 44 -12.36 -3.60 -10.52
CA CYS A 44 -12.62 -4.04 -9.15
C CYS A 44 -13.93 -3.47 -8.61
N HIS A 45 -14.99 -4.28 -8.61
CA HIS A 45 -16.34 -3.83 -8.25
C HIS A 45 -16.60 -3.87 -6.73
N GLY A 46 -16.03 -4.84 -6.01
CA GLY A 46 -15.96 -4.83 -4.54
C GLY A 46 -14.62 -4.24 -4.13
N LEU A 47 -14.58 -3.01 -3.61
CA LEU A 47 -13.38 -2.44 -2.96
C LEU A 47 -13.82 -1.84 -1.64
N GLU A 48 -13.38 -2.44 -0.55
CA GLU A 48 -13.77 -2.02 0.80
C GLU A 48 -12.66 -2.34 1.80
N ILE A 49 -12.63 -1.60 2.92
CA ILE A 49 -11.73 -1.94 4.01
C ILE A 49 -12.41 -2.94 4.93
N MET A 50 -11.79 -4.12 5.06
CA MET A 50 -12.16 -5.11 6.05
C MET A 50 -11.28 -5.02 7.29
N GLY A 51 -11.83 -5.48 8.41
CA GLY A 51 -11.15 -5.49 9.70
C GLY A 51 -11.12 -4.13 10.40
N ALA A 52 -11.62 -3.05 9.80
CA ALA A 52 -11.52 -1.69 10.35
C ALA A 52 -12.31 -1.42 11.65
N ARG A 53 -13.39 -2.18 11.88
CA ARG A 53 -14.31 -1.91 13.00
C ARG A 53 -13.73 -2.40 14.33
N ALA A 54 -13.69 -1.50 15.32
CA ALA A 54 -13.29 -1.86 16.68
C ALA A 54 -14.28 -2.85 17.31
N GLN A 55 -13.75 -3.89 17.95
CA GLN A 55 -14.53 -4.81 18.77
C GLN A 55 -14.51 -4.38 20.25
N ARG A 56 -15.53 -4.79 21.01
CA ARG A 56 -15.62 -4.46 22.43
C ARG A 56 -14.44 -5.06 23.20
N GLY A 57 -13.75 -4.25 24.00
CA GLY A 57 -12.58 -4.69 24.77
C GLY A 57 -11.28 -4.79 23.96
N GLN A 58 -11.31 -4.44 22.67
CA GLN A 58 -10.13 -4.42 21.83
C GLN A 58 -9.26 -3.20 22.18
N THR A 59 -8.01 -3.44 22.59
CA THR A 59 -7.08 -2.38 23.00
C THR A 59 -6.16 -1.90 21.88
N ARG A 60 -6.05 -2.68 20.80
CA ARG A 60 -5.14 -2.43 19.67
C ARG A 60 -5.89 -2.41 18.36
N PRO A 61 -5.54 -1.53 17.42
CA PRO A 61 -6.17 -1.50 16.12
C PRO A 61 -5.99 -2.86 15.44
N PRO A 62 -7.07 -3.42 14.87
CA PRO A 62 -6.99 -4.67 14.12
C PRO A 62 -6.12 -4.50 12.87
N SER A 63 -5.61 -5.60 12.33
CA SER A 63 -5.08 -5.59 10.97
C SER A 63 -6.21 -5.26 9.99
N GLN A 64 -5.96 -4.30 9.10
CA GLN A 64 -6.94 -3.82 8.14
C GLN A 64 -6.46 -4.10 6.72
N SER A 65 -7.37 -4.59 5.89
CA SER A 65 -7.08 -4.96 4.52
C SER A 65 -8.04 -4.28 3.56
N LEU A 66 -7.55 -3.89 2.39
CA LEU A 66 -8.39 -3.55 1.25
C LEU A 66 -8.84 -4.86 0.59
N ALA A 67 -10.06 -5.29 0.89
CA ALA A 67 -10.69 -6.41 0.20
C ALA A 67 -11.06 -5.99 -1.21
N PHE A 68 -10.92 -6.94 -2.13
CA PHE A 68 -11.15 -6.69 -3.54
C PHE A 68 -11.84 -7.84 -4.24
N ASP A 69 -12.70 -7.50 -5.20
CA ASP A 69 -13.28 -8.38 -6.21
C ASP A 69 -12.97 -7.79 -7.59
N CYS A 70 -11.90 -8.28 -8.22
CA CYS A 70 -11.38 -7.73 -9.47
C CYS A 70 -11.49 -8.72 -10.63
N LYS A 71 -11.78 -8.23 -11.83
CA LYS A 71 -11.74 -9.07 -13.04
C LYS A 71 -10.31 -9.50 -13.36
N ASN A 72 -10.14 -10.79 -13.62
CA ASN A 72 -8.90 -11.38 -14.09
C ASN A 72 -8.92 -11.47 -15.63
N PRO A 73 -8.15 -10.62 -16.35
CA PRO A 73 -8.13 -10.66 -17.81
C PRO A 73 -7.56 -11.97 -18.36
N ASP A 74 -6.61 -12.59 -17.67
CA ASP A 74 -5.98 -13.85 -18.05
C ASP A 74 -6.96 -15.05 -17.97
N LYS A 75 -8.06 -14.89 -17.22
CA LYS A 75 -9.10 -15.91 -17.04
C LYS A 75 -10.46 -15.48 -17.59
N LYS A 76 -10.46 -14.85 -18.77
CA LYS A 76 -11.70 -14.42 -19.47
C LYS A 76 -12.62 -13.54 -18.60
N GLY A 77 -12.04 -12.71 -17.73
CA GLY A 77 -12.79 -11.81 -16.86
C GLY A 77 -13.41 -12.48 -15.63
N GLN A 78 -13.03 -13.71 -15.28
CA GLN A 78 -13.41 -14.32 -13.99
C GLN A 78 -13.04 -13.38 -12.83
N VAL A 79 -13.92 -13.27 -11.84
CA VAL A 79 -13.66 -12.44 -10.67
C VAL A 79 -12.67 -13.15 -9.76
N GLN A 80 -11.59 -12.43 -9.43
CA GLN A 80 -10.62 -12.79 -8.42
C GLN A 80 -10.91 -12.00 -7.16
N THR A 81 -11.22 -12.73 -6.09
CA THR A 81 -11.42 -12.17 -4.75
C THR A 81 -10.12 -12.25 -3.96
N GLY A 82 -9.85 -11.25 -3.13
CA GLY A 82 -8.73 -11.29 -2.20
C GLY A 82 -8.71 -10.09 -1.27
N ALA A 83 -7.59 -9.94 -0.56
CA ALA A 83 -7.37 -8.83 0.34
C ALA A 83 -5.91 -8.36 0.29
N LEU A 84 -5.69 -7.05 0.32
CA LEU A 84 -4.36 -6.44 0.39
C LEU A 84 -4.16 -5.80 1.76
N CYS A 85 -3.19 -6.28 2.52
CA CYS A 85 -2.89 -5.78 3.86
C CYS A 85 -2.37 -4.34 3.81
N LEU A 86 -3.10 -3.37 4.35
CA LEU A 86 -2.73 -1.95 4.21
C LEU A 86 -1.42 -1.61 4.94
N ASN A 87 -1.06 -2.32 6.00
CA ASN A 87 0.22 -2.16 6.69
C ASN A 87 1.44 -2.55 5.84
N LYS A 88 1.23 -3.29 4.75
CA LYS A 88 2.28 -3.54 3.73
C LYS A 88 2.47 -2.37 2.79
N CYS A 89 1.50 -1.46 2.73
CA CYS A 89 1.46 -0.36 1.77
C CYS A 89 1.74 1.01 2.41
N LEU A 90 1.39 1.17 3.69
CA LEU A 90 1.40 2.44 4.38
C LEU A 90 2.48 2.46 5.47
N GLY A 91 3.18 3.57 5.56
CA GLY A 91 3.97 3.97 6.72
C GLY A 91 3.32 5.13 7.47
N TRP A 92 4.01 5.61 8.50
CA TRP A 92 3.58 6.74 9.31
C TRP A 92 4.74 7.70 9.51
N ASN A 93 4.51 8.99 9.25
CA ASN A 93 5.47 10.04 9.58
C ASN A 93 5.07 10.67 10.91
N GLU A 94 5.81 10.36 11.97
CA GLU A 94 5.56 10.87 13.32
C GLU A 94 5.68 12.39 13.42
N ARG A 95 6.52 13.03 12.60
CA ARG A 95 6.70 14.49 12.65
C ARG A 95 5.50 15.24 12.09
N THR A 96 4.91 14.71 11.03
CA THR A 96 3.76 15.34 10.36
C THR A 96 2.43 14.72 10.79
N HIS A 97 2.47 13.57 11.47
CA HIS A 97 1.32 12.73 11.81
C HIS A 97 0.46 12.40 10.58
N GLN A 98 1.11 11.98 9.50
CA GLN A 98 0.47 11.64 8.23
C GLN A 98 0.94 10.28 7.72
N PHE A 99 0.11 9.65 6.89
CA PHE A 99 0.48 8.45 6.16
C PHE A 99 1.56 8.73 5.12
N THR A 100 2.38 7.70 4.86
CA THR A 100 3.38 7.70 3.80
C THR A 100 3.23 6.45 2.94
N ALA A 101 3.62 6.53 1.66
CA ALA A 101 3.78 5.36 0.81
C ALA A 101 5.06 4.62 1.23
N GLN A 102 4.92 3.53 1.99
CA GLN A 102 6.07 2.79 2.51
C GLN A 102 5.80 1.29 2.53
N LYS A 103 6.67 0.55 1.86
CA LYS A 103 6.68 -0.91 1.86
C LYS A 103 6.85 -1.44 3.28
N SER A 104 5.87 -2.23 3.75
CA SER A 104 5.83 -2.76 5.11
C SER A 104 6.09 -1.70 6.17
N GLY A 105 5.48 -0.52 6.00
CA GLY A 105 5.66 0.61 6.91
C GLY A 105 4.81 0.52 8.19
N TYR A 106 3.82 -0.37 8.25
CA TYR A 106 2.93 -0.56 9.40
C TYR A 106 2.22 0.71 9.86
N GLY A 107 1.85 1.61 8.95
CA GLY A 107 1.33 2.93 9.27
C GLY A 107 0.06 2.92 10.15
N LEU A 108 -0.77 1.88 10.08
CA LEU A 108 -1.99 1.76 10.86
C LEU A 108 -1.77 1.17 12.26
N ALA A 109 -0.60 0.57 12.51
CA ALA A 109 -0.33 -0.16 13.74
C ALA A 109 -0.32 0.74 14.98
N GLU A 110 -0.52 0.13 16.16
CA GLU A 110 -0.57 0.79 17.47
C GLU A 110 0.65 1.69 17.73
N TRP A 111 1.85 1.21 17.38
CA TRP A 111 3.11 1.92 17.59
C TRP A 111 3.39 3.02 16.55
N ASN A 112 2.52 3.21 15.57
CA ASN A 112 2.66 4.19 14.49
C ASN A 112 1.49 5.18 14.52
N GLY A 113 0.53 5.09 13.59
CA GLY A 113 -0.64 5.97 13.56
C GLY A 113 -1.72 5.59 14.58
N ASN A 114 -1.72 4.34 15.06
CA ASN A 114 -2.78 3.76 15.91
C ASN A 114 -4.16 4.05 15.31
N CYS A 115 -4.39 3.52 14.11
CA CYS A 115 -5.52 3.91 13.27
C CYS A 115 -6.63 2.86 13.27
N TRP A 116 -7.86 3.36 13.31
CA TRP A 116 -9.10 2.61 13.43
C TRP A 116 -10.12 3.11 12.42
N ASP A 117 -11.16 2.29 12.18
CA ASP A 117 -12.30 2.63 11.33
C ASP A 117 -11.88 3.23 9.97
N CYS A 118 -10.87 2.61 9.35
CA CYS A 118 -10.52 3.00 8.00
C CYS A 118 -11.62 2.62 7.02
N ARG A 119 -11.87 3.50 6.06
CA ARG A 119 -12.77 3.25 4.94
C ARG A 119 -12.11 3.66 3.63
N PHE A 120 -12.56 3.03 2.56
CA PHE A 120 -12.18 3.34 1.19
C PHE A 120 -13.35 4.04 0.50
N GLU A 121 -13.08 5.18 -0.12
CA GLU A 121 -14.07 5.91 -0.92
C GLU A 121 -13.74 5.78 -2.40
N ARG A 122 -14.68 5.27 -3.20
CA ARG A 122 -14.53 5.04 -4.65
C ARG A 122 -14.60 6.35 -5.45
N LYS A 123 -13.75 7.31 -5.13
CA LYS A 123 -13.63 8.61 -5.84
C LYS A 123 -12.66 8.50 -7.01
N GLU A 124 -12.94 9.21 -8.10
CA GLU A 124 -12.02 9.27 -9.26
C GLU A 124 -10.76 10.10 -8.98
N LYS A 125 -10.81 11.05 -8.03
CA LYS A 125 -9.69 11.95 -7.69
C LYS A 125 -9.61 12.25 -6.19
N GLY A 126 -8.41 12.62 -5.73
CA GLY A 126 -8.13 13.02 -4.35
C GLY A 126 -7.88 11.84 -3.42
N ASP A 127 -7.96 12.09 -2.12
CA ASP A 127 -7.80 11.04 -1.12
C ASP A 127 -8.98 10.07 -1.14
N ASN A 128 -8.65 8.78 -1.03
CA ASN A 128 -9.59 7.67 -1.09
C ASN A 128 -9.49 6.73 0.11
N LEU A 129 -8.47 6.88 0.96
CA LEU A 129 -8.39 6.25 2.27
C LEU A 129 -8.68 7.28 3.36
N PHE A 130 -9.55 6.93 4.29
CA PHE A 130 -9.93 7.76 5.42
C PHE A 130 -9.87 6.90 6.68
N CYS A 131 -9.07 7.28 7.66
CA CYS A 131 -8.89 6.56 8.91
C CYS A 131 -8.97 7.51 10.10
N TYR A 132 -9.41 7.01 11.26
CA TYR A 132 -9.29 7.73 12.52
C TYR A 132 -8.06 7.25 13.27
N CYS A 133 -7.09 8.14 13.51
CA CYS A 133 -5.82 7.79 14.12
C CYS A 133 -5.67 8.47 15.48
N ALA A 134 -5.20 7.72 16.48
CA ALA A 134 -5.04 8.22 17.83
C ALA A 134 -3.71 8.99 18.02
N ASN A 135 -2.66 8.62 17.28
CA ASN A 135 -1.32 9.21 17.44
C ASN A 135 -1.16 10.50 16.62
N VAL A 136 -2.03 11.47 16.88
CA VAL A 136 -2.13 12.76 16.16
C VAL A 136 -2.08 13.94 17.13
N PRO A 137 -1.72 15.16 16.68
CA PRO A 137 -1.86 16.35 17.49
C PRO A 137 -3.36 16.63 17.71
N GLU A 138 -3.72 16.91 18.95
CA GLU A 138 -5.08 17.31 19.37
C GLU A 138 -6.20 16.33 18.93
N PRO A 139 -6.13 15.06 19.34
CA PRO A 139 -7.15 14.09 18.99
C PRO A 139 -8.48 14.46 19.66
N LYS A 140 -9.60 14.27 18.97
CA LYS A 140 -10.95 14.59 19.48
C LYS A 140 -11.73 13.33 19.84
N PRO A 141 -12.70 13.39 20.76
CA PRO A 141 -13.52 12.23 21.09
C PRO A 141 -14.25 11.70 19.84
N HIS A 142 -14.00 10.45 19.48
CA HIS A 142 -14.73 9.76 18.42
C HIS A 142 -15.72 8.79 19.07
N ARG A 143 -17.02 9.13 18.98
CA ARG A 143 -18.08 8.50 19.79
C ARG A 143 -18.44 7.07 19.37
N ASP A 144 -18.05 6.65 18.16
CA ASP A 144 -18.48 5.36 17.59
C ASP A 144 -17.56 4.19 17.99
N PHE A 145 -16.52 4.44 18.78
CA PHE A 145 -15.64 3.38 19.28
C PHE A 145 -16.11 2.81 20.62
N ALA A 146 -16.06 1.48 20.73
CA ALA A 146 -16.25 0.78 21.99
C ALA A 146 -15.16 1.13 23.03
N THR A 147 -14.06 1.71 22.57
CA THR A 147 -12.98 2.27 23.37
C THR A 147 -13.08 3.79 23.35
N ALA A 148 -13.06 4.44 24.51
CA ALA A 148 -13.13 5.90 24.64
C ALA A 148 -11.78 6.55 24.23
N ILE A 149 -11.37 6.34 22.98
CA ILE A 149 -10.11 6.83 22.43
C ILE A 149 -10.38 8.11 21.65
N ASN A 150 -9.63 9.15 21.97
CA ASN A 150 -9.60 10.37 21.17
C ASN A 150 -8.82 10.09 19.88
N MET A 151 -9.35 10.53 18.74
CA MET A 151 -8.72 10.33 17.43
C MET A 151 -8.88 11.56 16.53
N GLY A 152 -8.04 11.65 15.51
CA GLY A 152 -8.17 12.63 14.42
C GLY A 152 -8.26 11.94 13.08
N LEU A 153 -9.07 12.50 12.18
CA LEU A 153 -9.20 12.01 10.81
C LEU A 153 -7.87 12.20 10.08
N ARG A 154 -7.41 11.14 9.41
CA ARG A 154 -6.28 11.16 8.49
C ARG A 154 -6.68 10.55 7.17
N THR A 155 -6.27 11.22 6.12
CA THR A 155 -6.62 10.86 4.75
C THR A 155 -5.36 10.56 3.98
N PHE A 156 -5.49 9.69 2.99
CA PHE A 156 -4.38 9.36 2.12
C PHE A 156 -4.90 9.00 0.74
N ASN A 157 -4.10 9.34 -0.26
CA ASN A 157 -4.34 8.91 -1.62
C ASN A 157 -3.58 7.61 -1.87
N LEU A 158 -4.30 6.49 -2.00
CA LEU A 158 -3.72 5.20 -2.36
C LEU A 158 -3.27 5.11 -3.83
N ASP A 159 -3.53 6.13 -4.64
CA ASP A 159 -3.03 6.21 -6.02
C ASP A 159 -1.51 6.16 -6.03
N GLY A 160 -0.98 5.27 -6.85
CA GLY A 160 0.47 5.07 -6.97
C GLY A 160 1.11 4.32 -5.82
N VAL A 161 0.29 3.85 -4.88
CA VAL A 161 0.71 2.89 -3.86
C VAL A 161 0.09 1.53 -4.16
N VAL A 162 -1.23 1.50 -4.39
CA VAL A 162 -1.98 0.29 -4.72
C VAL A 162 -2.20 0.24 -6.22
N GLU A 163 -1.92 -0.92 -6.80
CA GLU A 163 -2.06 -1.17 -8.23
C GLU A 163 -2.72 -2.53 -8.48
N LEU A 164 -3.45 -2.64 -9.59
CA LEU A 164 -3.98 -3.92 -10.05
C LEU A 164 -2.86 -4.69 -10.75
N GLY A 165 -2.38 -5.74 -10.11
CA GLY A 165 -1.39 -6.65 -10.66
C GLY A 165 -1.97 -7.71 -11.59
N ASN A 166 -1.13 -8.67 -11.95
CA ASN A 166 -1.51 -9.78 -12.82
C ASN A 166 -2.60 -10.64 -12.19
N GLY A 167 -3.39 -11.32 -13.03
CA GLY A 167 -4.44 -12.21 -12.55
C GLY A 167 -5.57 -11.54 -11.78
N GLY A 168 -5.71 -10.20 -11.84
CA GLY A 168 -6.74 -9.47 -11.09
C GLY A 168 -6.45 -9.36 -9.59
N VAL A 169 -5.18 -9.37 -9.17
CA VAL A 169 -4.79 -9.33 -7.76
C VAL A 169 -4.21 -7.97 -7.43
N LEU A 170 -4.70 -7.31 -6.38
CA LEU A 170 -4.10 -6.06 -5.90
C LEU A 170 -2.72 -6.30 -5.28
N ARG A 171 -1.80 -5.36 -5.51
CA ARG A 171 -0.46 -5.32 -4.92
C ARG A 171 -0.11 -3.88 -4.54
N CYS A 172 0.93 -3.73 -3.72
CA CYS A 172 1.55 -2.44 -3.46
C CYS A 172 3.06 -2.59 -3.34
N HIS A 173 3.80 -1.57 -3.78
CA HIS A 173 5.27 -1.59 -3.79
C HIS A 173 5.87 -2.82 -4.49
N GLY A 174 5.21 -3.30 -5.54
CA GLY A 174 5.61 -4.51 -6.25
C GLY A 174 5.24 -5.85 -5.57
N GLU A 175 4.61 -5.83 -4.39
CA GLU A 175 4.34 -7.04 -3.61
C GLU A 175 2.85 -7.29 -3.37
N TYR A 176 2.47 -8.55 -3.51
CA TYR A 176 1.20 -9.07 -3.02
C TYR A 176 1.27 -9.27 -1.51
N GLY A 177 0.14 -9.21 -0.81
CA GLY A 177 0.18 -9.56 0.60
C GLY A 177 -1.16 -9.58 1.30
N LEU A 178 -1.46 -10.74 1.87
CA LEU A 178 -2.48 -10.90 2.89
C LEU A 178 -1.94 -10.43 4.24
N CYS A 179 -2.84 -10.01 5.12
CA CYS A 179 -2.61 -10.07 6.55
C CYS A 179 -2.80 -11.54 6.98
#